data_AF-A0A5V6PU43-F1
#
_entry.id   AF-A0A5V6PU43-F1
#
_cell.length_a   1.000
_cell.length_b   1.000
_cell.length_c   1.000
_cell.angle_alpha   90.00
_cell.angle_beta   90.00
_cell.angle_gamma   90.00
#
_symmetry.space_group_name_H-M   'P 1'
#
loop_
_entity.id
_entity.type
_entity.pdbx_description
1 polymer ?
#
loop_
_entity_poly.entity_id
_entity_poly.type
_entity_poly.pdbx_seq_one_letter_code
_entity_poly.pdbx_strand_id
1 'polypeptide(L)' 'MKILNNLVPGSADHTGPVLVYLVDGHIQGGFVLRPDEFVTSLTALDETRKLAGLPASSFSRTQTDL' A
#
# COMPACT_ATOMS: atom_id res chain seq x y z
N MET A 1 -15.48 -8.08 -8.45
CA MET A 1 -14.12 -8.20 -9.02
C MET A 1 -13.44 -9.36 -8.32
N LYS A 2 -12.91 -10.35 -9.06
CA LYS A 2 -12.18 -11.49 -8.46
C LYS A 2 -10.69 -11.27 -8.72
N ILE A 3 -9.91 -11.03 -7.67
CA ILE A 3 -8.45 -10.94 -7.76
C ILE A 3 -7.92 -12.36 -7.75
N LEU A 4 -7.24 -12.74 -8.82
CA LEU A 4 -6.68 -14.08 -8.95
C LEU A 4 -5.44 -14.22 -8.04
N ASN A 5 -5.31 -15.39 -7.41
CA ASN A 5 -4.23 -15.66 -6.46
C ASN A 5 -2.83 -15.62 -7.10
N ASN A 6 -2.74 -15.82 -8.42
CA ASN A 6 -1.48 -15.65 -9.17
C ASN A 6 -1.05 -14.19 -9.30
N LEU A 7 -1.98 -13.24 -9.14
CA LEU A 7 -1.75 -11.81 -9.25
C LEU A 7 -1.51 -11.17 -7.89
N VAL A 8 -2.23 -11.64 -6.87
CA VAL A 8 -2.04 -11.25 -5.47
C VAL A 8 -1.92 -12.52 -4.64
N PRO A 9 -0.70 -12.94 -4.29
CA PRO A 9 -0.51 -14.15 -3.49
C PRO A 9 -1.26 -14.08 -2.16
N GLY A 10 -2.01 -15.14 -1.85
CA GLY A 10 -2.83 -15.23 -0.64
C GLY A 10 -4.25 -14.67 -0.79
N SER A 11 -4.66 -14.19 -1.97
CA SER A 11 -5.97 -13.57 -2.17
C SER A 11 -7.13 -14.53 -2.37
N ALA A 12 -6.89 -15.83 -2.57
CA ALA A 12 -7.92 -16.80 -2.96
C ALA A 12 -9.13 -16.83 -2.00
N ASP A 13 -8.86 -16.77 -0.69
CA ASP A 13 -9.86 -16.84 0.39
C ASP A 13 -9.75 -15.65 1.35
N HIS A 14 -8.95 -14.63 1.01
CA HIS A 14 -8.78 -13.45 1.86
C HIS A 14 -9.96 -12.48 1.70
N THR A 15 -10.55 -12.08 2.82
CA THR A 15 -11.70 -11.17 2.87
C THR A 15 -11.33 -9.76 3.36
N GLY A 16 -10.07 -9.55 3.74
CA GLY A 16 -9.57 -8.26 4.23
C GLY A 16 -9.03 -7.35 3.13
N PRO A 17 -8.36 -6.25 3.54
CA PRO A 17 -7.78 -5.30 2.60
C PRO A 17 -6.66 -5.92 1.77
N VAL A 18 -6.52 -5.42 0.54
CA VAL A 18 -5.44 -5.78 -0.39
C VAL A 18 -4.89 -4.51 -1.02
N LEU A 19 -3.58 -4.43 -1.22
CA LEU A 19 -2.96 -3.43 -2.08
C LEU A 19 -2.79 -4.02 -3.48
N VAL A 20 -3.15 -3.25 -4.50
CA VAL A 20 -2.96 -3.63 -5.91
C VAL A 20 -2.17 -2.57 -6.67
N TYR A 21 -1.34 -3.01 -7.60
CA TYR A 21 -0.67 -2.15 -8.57
C TYR A 21 -1.50 -2.11 -9.85
N LEU A 22 -2.01 -0.93 -10.19
CA LEU A 22 -2.78 -0.68 -11.40
C LEU A 22 -1.91 0.01 -12.43
N VAL A 23 -1.78 -0.57 -13.62
CA VAL A 23 -1.06 -0.01 -14.77
C VAL A 23 -1.98 -0.13 -15.97
N ASP A 24 -2.26 1.00 -16.63
CA ASP A 24 -3.17 1.09 -17.78
C ASP A 24 -4.55 0.46 -17.54
N GLY A 25 -5.09 0.59 -16.31
CA GLY A 25 -6.38 0.02 -15.93
C GLY A 25 -6.36 -1.49 -15.65
N HIS A 26 -5.19 -2.13 -15.74
CA HIS A 26 -4.99 -3.55 -15.43
C HIS A 26 -4.23 -3.72 -14.13
N ILE A 27 -4.67 -4.68 -13.31
CA ILE A 27 -3.94 -5.07 -12.12
C ILE A 27 -2.72 -5.89 -12.58
N GLN A 28 -1.52 -5.45 -12.21
CA GLN A 28 -0.27 -6.15 -12.53
C GLN A 28 0.29 -6.94 -11.35
N GLY A 29 -0.19 -6.67 -10.13
CA GLY A 29 0.23 -7.39 -8.94
C GLY A 29 -0.35 -6.79 -7.67
N GLY A 30 0.11 -7.28 -6.52
CA GLY A 30 -0.29 -6.75 -5.22
C GLY A 30 0.03 -7.70 -4.07
N PHE A 31 -0.46 -7.35 -2.88
CA PHE A 31 -0.34 -8.18 -1.68
C PHE A 31 -1.53 -7.99 -0.75
N VAL A 32 -1.79 -9.03 0.03
CA VAL A 32 -2.75 -9.01 1.14
C VAL A 32 -2.17 -8.17 2.29
N LEU A 33 -2.98 -7.27 2.85
CA LEU A 33 -2.63 -6.55 4.08
C LEU A 33 -3.00 -7.38 5.30
N ARG A 34 -2.12 -7.40 6.30
CA ARG A 34 -2.41 -7.96 7.63
C ARG A 34 -3.43 -7.08 8.36
N PRO A 35 -4.08 -7.59 9.44
CA PRO A 35 -5.12 -6.85 10.16
C PRO A 35 -4.74 -5.42 10.59
N ASP A 36 -3.46 -5.19 10.93
CA ASP A 36 -2.96 -3.89 11.40
C ASP A 36 -2.09 -3.17 10.37
N GLU A 37 -2.06 -3.65 9.13
CA GLU A 37 -1.35 -3.01 8.03
C GLU A 37 -2.28 -2.11 7.21
N PHE A 38 -1.79 -0.93 6.86
CA PHE A 38 -2.48 0.01 5.98
C PHE A 38 -1.48 0.74 5.10
N VAL A 39 -1.97 1.30 4.00
CA VAL A 39 -1.19 2.07 3.05
C VAL A 39 -1.62 3.53 3.14
N THR A 40 -0.66 4.43 3.21
CA THR A 40 -0.89 5.87 3.27
C THR A 40 0.16 6.61 2.45
N SER A 41 -0.11 7.87 2.11
CA SER A 41 0.89 8.71 1.46
C SER A 41 1.92 9.20 2.48
N LEU A 42 3.14 9.49 2.02
CA LEU A 42 4.17 10.09 2.87
C LEU A 42 3.70 11.42 3.48
N THR A 43 2.94 12.21 2.72
CA THR A 43 2.34 13.46 3.20
C THR A 43 1.34 13.21 4.34
N ALA A 44 0.40 12.27 4.18
CA ALA A 44 -0.58 11.97 5.23
C ALA A 44 0.09 11.37 6.47
N LEU A 45 1.14 10.57 6.29
CA LEU A 45 1.97 10.08 7.39
C LEU A 45 2.65 11.23 8.14
N ASP A 46 3.24 12.20 7.41
CA ASP A 46 3.91 13.35 8.01
C ASP A 46 2.94 14.24 8.80
N GLU A 47 1.75 14.51 8.26
CA GLU A 47 0.70 15.26 8.98
C GLU A 47 0.23 14.52 10.24
N THR A 48 0.08 13.20 10.16
CA THR A 48 -0.29 12.38 11.33
C THR A 48 0.79 12.42 12.41
N ARG A 49 2.07 12.41 12.02
CA ARG A 49 3.21 12.54 12.95
C ARG A 49 3.20 13.90 13.64
N LYS A 50 2.94 14.99 12.92
CA LYS A 50 2.80 16.34 13.50
C LYS A 50 1.68 16.37 14.55
N LEU A 51 0.51 15.82 14.21
CA LEU A 51 -0.62 15.74 15.13
C LEU A 51 -0.31 14.90 16.39
N ALA A 52 0.52 13.88 16.26
CA ALA A 52 0.98 13.05 17.37
C ALA A 52 2.16 13.65 18.16
N GLY A 53 2.64 14.85 17.81
CA GLY A 53 3.82 15.46 18.44
C GLY A 53 5.15 14.75 18.12
N LEU A 54 5.17 13.93 17.07
CA LEU A 54 6.37 13.22 16.61
C LEU A 54 7.17 14.08 15.62
N PRO A 55 8.50 13.91 15.56
CA PRO A 55 9.32 14.63 14.59
C PRO A 55 8.96 14.23 13.16
N ALA A 56 9.15 15.18 12.23
CA ALA A 56 8.94 14.98 10.81
C ALA A 56 9.69 13.73 10.31
N SER A 57 9.08 13.05 9.34
CA SER A 57 9.69 11.84 8.79
C SER A 57 10.75 12.17 7.75
N SER A 58 11.90 11.48 7.77
CA SER A 58 13.00 11.67 6.81
C SER A 58 12.82 10.90 5.49
N PHE A 59 11.59 10.46 5.19
CA PHE A 59 11.29 9.70 3.98
C PHE A 59 11.39 10.63 2.77
N SER A 60 12.55 10.63 2.10
CA SER A 60 12.65 11.19 0.75
C SER A 60 12.26 10.10 -0.23
N ARG A 61 11.44 10.44 -1.24
CA ARG A 61 11.30 9.59 -2.43
C ARG A 61 12.65 9.56 -3.12
N THR A 62 13.45 8.52 -2.89
CA THR A 62 14.57 8.23 -3.79
C THR A 62 13.94 7.93 -5.14
N GLN A 63 14.11 8.84 -6.08
CA GLN A 63 13.69 8.67 -7.45
C GLN A 63 14.54 7.54 -8.06
N THR A 64 13.99 6.33 -8.08
CA THR A 64 14.49 5.12 -8.77
C THR A 64 13.27 4.20 -8.89
N ASP A 65 12.85 3.65 -10.02
CA ASP A 65 13.21 3.75 -11.43
C ASP A 65 11.89 3.60 -12.23
N LEU A 66 11.83 4.18 -13.43
CA LEU A 66 10.84 3.83 -14.45
C LEU A 66 11.11 2.42 -14.97
#